data_AF-A0AAW0WUB9-F1
#
_entry.id   AF-A0AAW0WUB9-F1
#
_cell.length_a   1.000
_cell.length_b   1.000
_cell.length_c   1.000
_cell.angle_alpha   90.00
_cell.angle_beta   90.00
_cell.angle_gamma   90.00
#
_symmetry.space_group_name_H-M   'P 1'
#
loop_
_entity.id
_entity.type
_entity.pdbx_description
1 polymer ?
#
loop_
_entity_poly.entity_id
_entity_poly.type
_entity_poly.pdbx_seq_one_letter_code
_entity_poly.pdbx_strand_id
1 'polypeptide(L)'
;MTEAATLVLEDGTSLTEVARLVLEDGTSLEGHVFGASVSFSGEVVFQTGMVGYPEALTDPSYCGQVLVLTYPLVGNYGVPDTTQLDQYGLPKWMESSKIWAGGLVVGEVCPEPSHWASVNTLHEWLLAEGVPGICGIDTRTLTKKIREHGSLLGKIVVKGEDPPMMDPNIINLVNRVSIKEMW
;
A
#
# COMPACT_ATOMS: atom_id res chain seq x y z
N MET A 1 -25.49 2.49 18.14
CA MET A 1 -25.04 1.20 17.59
C MET A 1 -24.98 1.41 16.10
N THR A 2 -23.84 1.82 15.59
CA THR A 2 -23.68 2.25 14.20
C THR A 2 -23.22 1.02 13.42
N GLU A 3 -24.06 0.53 12.51
CA GLU A 3 -23.70 -0.55 11.58
C GLU A 3 -22.42 -0.15 10.82
N ALA A 4 -21.37 -0.96 10.96
CA ALA A 4 -20.20 -0.86 10.10
C ALA A 4 -20.65 -1.26 8.69
N ALA A 5 -20.67 -0.30 7.77
CA ALA A 5 -20.96 -0.54 6.37
C ALA A 5 -19.97 -1.59 5.85
N THR A 6 -20.46 -2.80 5.59
CA THR A 6 -19.67 -3.86 4.96
C THR A 6 -19.50 -3.47 3.50
N LEU A 7 -18.35 -2.90 3.15
CA LEU A 7 -17.98 -2.71 1.75
C LEU A 7 -17.72 -4.09 1.16
N VAL A 8 -18.52 -4.44 0.15
CA VAL A 8 -18.40 -5.66 -0.63
C VAL A 8 -17.67 -5.29 -1.90
N LEU A 9 -16.50 -5.88 -2.14
CA LEU A 9 -15.78 -5.73 -3.40
C LEU A 9 -16.46 -6.63 -4.47
N GLU A 10 -16.34 -6.28 -5.75
CA GLU A 10 -17.07 -6.94 -6.85
C GLU A 10 -16.77 -8.44 -7.00
N ASP A 11 -15.64 -8.91 -6.46
CA ASP A 11 -15.22 -10.32 -6.42
C ASP A 11 -15.90 -11.14 -5.30
N GLY A 12 -16.79 -10.52 -4.52
CA GLY A 12 -17.42 -11.14 -3.35
C GLY A 12 -16.53 -11.14 -2.10
N THR A 13 -15.34 -10.54 -2.16
CA THR A 13 -14.48 -10.33 -1.00
C THR A 13 -15.07 -9.20 -0.16
N SER A 14 -15.80 -9.58 0.89
CA SER A 14 -16.19 -8.64 1.93
C SER A 14 -14.94 -8.13 2.66
N LEU A 15 -14.84 -6.82 2.93
CA LEU A 15 -13.82 -6.22 3.83
C LEU A 15 -14.01 -6.65 5.30
N THR A 16 -14.28 -7.94 5.53
CA THR A 16 -14.55 -8.52 6.85
C THR A 16 -13.27 -8.89 7.59
N GLU A 17 -12.16 -9.01 6.87
CA GLU A 17 -10.89 -9.39 7.46
C GLU A 17 -10.24 -8.18 8.15
N VAL A 18 -10.02 -8.32 9.45
CA VAL A 18 -9.43 -7.28 10.29
C VAL A 18 -7.91 -7.35 10.20
N ALA A 19 -7.30 -6.18 10.02
CA ALA A 19 -5.86 -6.00 10.14
C ALA A 19 -5.54 -4.87 11.12
N ARG A 20 -4.31 -4.89 11.64
CA ARG A 20 -3.80 -3.84 12.53
C ARG A 20 -2.49 -3.29 12.01
N LEU A 21 -2.39 -1.97 11.97
CA LEU A 21 -1.12 -1.27 11.86
C LEU A 21 -0.59 -1.04 13.27
N VAL A 22 0.49 -1.73 13.61
CA VAL A 22 1.18 -1.59 14.91
C VAL A 22 2.46 -0.81 14.69
N LEU A 23 2.64 0.29 15.41
CA LEU A 23 3.82 1.14 15.38
C LEU A 23 4.78 0.80 16.52
N GLU A 24 6.05 1.18 16.39
CA GLU A 24 7.09 0.94 17.41
C GLU A 24 6.81 1.60 18.77
N ASP A 25 6.03 2.69 18.78
CA ASP A 25 5.63 3.40 20.00
C ASP A 25 4.49 2.69 20.78
N GLY A 26 4.03 1.53 20.28
CA GLY A 26 2.95 0.74 20.84
C GLY A 26 1.56 1.16 20.35
N THR A 27 1.45 2.18 19.49
CA THR A 27 0.17 2.55 18.87
C THR A 27 -0.31 1.41 17.97
N SER A 28 -1.56 1.01 18.14
CA SER A 28 -2.22 0.02 17.29
C SER A 28 -3.47 0.65 16.68
N LEU A 29 -3.53 0.69 15.35
CA LEU A 29 -4.66 1.19 14.58
C LEU A 29 -5.33 0.02 13.87
N GLU A 30 -6.62 -0.19 14.14
CA GLU A 30 -7.40 -1.25 13.51
C GLU A 30 -8.02 -0.76 12.20
N GLY A 31 -8.07 -1.64 11.22
CA GLY A 31 -8.68 -1.40 9.92
C GLY A 31 -9.04 -2.70 9.23
N HIS A 32 -9.37 -2.60 7.95
CA HIS A 32 -9.82 -3.72 7.13
C HIS A 32 -8.80 -4.02 6.04
N VAL A 33 -8.56 -5.31 5.78
CA VAL A 33 -7.64 -5.76 4.74
C VAL A 33 -8.22 -5.47 3.37
N PHE A 34 -7.39 -4.91 2.47
CA PHE A 34 -7.60 -4.97 1.03
C PHE A 34 -6.26 -5.35 0.35
N GLY A 35 -6.28 -5.91 -0.85
CA GLY A 35 -5.08 -6.50 -1.44
C GLY A 35 -4.77 -7.86 -0.82
N ALA A 36 -3.48 -8.20 -0.70
CA ALA A 36 -3.07 -9.51 -0.21
C ALA A 36 -3.23 -9.65 1.32
N SER A 37 -3.84 -10.75 1.77
CA SER A 37 -3.95 -11.10 3.21
C SER A 37 -2.63 -11.64 3.76
N VAL A 38 -1.57 -10.82 3.77
CA VAL A 38 -0.24 -11.16 4.29
C VAL A 38 0.23 -10.09 5.29
N SER A 39 1.07 -10.48 6.24
CA SER A 39 1.66 -9.52 7.17
C SER A 39 2.97 -8.95 6.65
N PHE A 40 3.26 -7.69 6.98
CA PHE A 40 4.47 -7.00 6.52
C PHE A 40 5.04 -6.12 7.64
N SER A 41 6.36 -6.02 7.73
CA SER A 41 7.03 -5.08 8.63
C SER A 41 8.04 -4.22 7.87
N GLY A 42 8.05 -2.93 8.18
CA GLY A 42 8.96 -1.97 7.58
C GLY A 42 8.85 -0.59 8.22
N GLU A 43 9.42 0.40 7.55
CA GLU A 43 9.31 1.80 7.96
C GLU A 43 7.97 2.39 7.48
N VAL A 44 7.24 3.08 8.37
CA VAL A 44 5.97 3.74 8.02
C VAL A 44 6.26 5.17 7.59
N VAL A 45 5.94 5.46 6.33
CA VAL A 45 6.12 6.78 5.72
C VAL A 45 4.79 7.31 5.21
N PHE A 46 4.64 8.63 5.14
CA PHE A 46 3.45 9.24 4.56
C PHE A 46 3.77 10.05 3.32
N GLN A 47 2.83 10.10 2.39
CA GLN A 47 2.93 10.88 1.17
C GLN A 47 1.75 11.83 1.03
N THR A 48 2.05 13.09 0.66
CA THR A 48 1.08 14.18 0.55
C THR A 48 0.51 14.37 -0.85
N GLY A 49 0.87 13.52 -1.81
CA GLY A 49 0.27 13.58 -3.14
C GLY A 49 -1.17 13.10 -3.09
N MET A 50 -2.02 13.83 -3.81
CA MET A 50 -3.46 13.56 -3.88
C MET A 50 -3.81 12.60 -5.02
N VAL A 51 -2.89 12.42 -5.97
CA VAL A 51 -3.04 11.61 -7.18
C VAL A 51 -1.70 10.90 -7.47
N GLY A 52 -1.74 9.94 -8.38
CA GLY A 52 -0.57 9.16 -8.77
C GLY A 52 -0.21 8.04 -7.80
N TYR A 53 -1.20 7.32 -7.24
CA TYR A 53 -0.94 6.18 -6.37
C TYR A 53 -0.34 4.99 -7.13
N PRO A 54 -0.65 4.68 -8.41
CA PRO A 54 0.06 3.63 -9.13
C PRO A 54 1.55 3.96 -9.32
N GLU A 55 1.85 5.20 -9.69
CA GLU A 55 3.21 5.71 -9.85
C GLU A 55 3.96 5.71 -8.51
N ALA A 56 3.30 6.16 -7.43
CA ALA A 56 3.89 6.13 -6.09
C ALA A 56 4.17 4.70 -5.59
N LEU A 57 3.26 3.75 -5.81
CA LEU A 57 3.47 2.35 -5.40
C LEU A 57 4.59 1.65 -6.17
N THR A 58 4.82 2.07 -7.41
CA THR A 58 5.87 1.53 -8.28
C THR A 58 7.18 2.29 -8.18
N ASP A 59 7.30 3.30 -7.32
CA ASP A 59 8.58 3.98 -7.05
C ASP A 59 9.50 3.08 -6.20
N PRO A 60 10.71 2.72 -6.70
CA PRO A 60 11.68 1.90 -5.96
C PRO A 60 12.11 2.47 -4.61
N SER A 61 11.94 3.77 -4.38
CA SER A 61 12.29 4.45 -3.13
C SER A 61 11.49 3.92 -1.93
N TYR A 62 10.29 3.39 -2.16
CA TYR A 62 9.45 2.82 -1.10
C TYR A 62 9.76 1.35 -0.78
N CYS A 63 10.86 0.80 -1.31
CA CYS A 63 11.26 -0.57 -1.02
C CYS A 63 11.46 -0.78 0.48
N GLY A 64 10.65 -1.69 1.06
CA GLY A 64 10.71 -1.98 2.50
C GLY A 64 9.89 -1.03 3.38
N GLN A 65 9.10 -0.13 2.78
CA GLN A 65 8.31 0.86 3.50
C GLN A 65 6.81 0.57 3.40
N VAL A 66 6.07 0.93 4.44
CA VAL A 66 4.61 0.97 4.47
C VAL A 66 4.18 2.39 4.14
N LEU A 67 3.53 2.54 2.98
CA LEU A 67 3.12 3.84 2.46
C LEU A 67 1.75 4.25 3.02
N VAL A 68 1.68 5.40 3.66
CA VAL A 68 0.44 6.03 4.14
C VAL A 68 0.04 7.15 3.20
N LEU A 69 -1.09 7.00 2.54
CA LEU A 69 -1.64 8.07 1.70
C LEU A 69 -2.48 9.02 2.53
N THR A 70 -2.14 10.30 2.46
CA THR A 70 -2.85 11.35 3.20
C THR A 70 -4.19 11.70 2.56
N TYR A 71 -4.36 11.46 1.26
CA TYR A 71 -5.64 11.63 0.60
C TYR A 71 -6.58 10.49 1.00
N PRO A 72 -7.79 10.79 1.51
CA PRO A 72 -8.62 9.78 2.15
C PRO A 72 -9.24 8.77 1.16
N LEU A 73 -9.53 9.18 -0.08
CA LEU A 73 -10.23 8.34 -1.07
C LEU A 73 -9.23 7.83 -2.12
N VAL A 74 -8.84 6.56 -2.06
CA VAL A 74 -7.81 5.99 -2.94
C VAL A 74 -8.41 4.87 -3.79
N GLY A 75 -7.94 4.70 -5.03
CA GLY A 75 -8.47 3.69 -5.96
C GLY A 75 -9.54 4.19 -6.92
N ASN A 76 -9.89 5.48 -6.88
CA ASN A 76 -10.97 6.08 -7.67
C ASN A 76 -10.76 6.01 -9.20
N TYR A 77 -9.53 5.95 -9.69
CA TYR A 77 -9.22 5.77 -11.11
C TYR A 77 -8.66 4.39 -11.45
N GLY A 78 -8.76 3.46 -10.50
CA GLY A 78 -8.29 2.08 -10.64
C GLY A 78 -6.80 1.99 -10.94
N VAL A 79 -6.40 0.95 -11.66
CA VAL A 79 -5.02 0.69 -12.05
C VAL A 79 -4.97 0.51 -13.56
N PRO A 80 -4.09 1.25 -14.26
CA PRO A 80 -3.90 1.07 -15.70
C PRO A 80 -3.23 -0.28 -16.02
N ASP A 81 -3.20 -0.64 -17.30
CA ASP A 81 -2.55 -1.87 -17.75
C ASP A 81 -1.05 -1.88 -17.39
N THR A 82 -0.68 -2.73 -16.44
CA THR A 82 0.68 -2.86 -15.91
C THR A 82 1.64 -3.54 -16.90
N THR A 83 1.12 -4.15 -17.97
CA THR A 83 1.91 -4.94 -18.93
C THR A 83 2.32 -4.15 -20.18
N GLN A 84 1.72 -2.98 -20.40
CA GLN A 84 2.04 -2.15 -21.56
C GLN A 84 3.44 -1.56 -21.45
N LEU A 85 4.21 -1.74 -22.52
CA LEU A 85 5.52 -1.13 -22.67
C LEU A 85 5.46 0.05 -23.66
N ASP A 86 6.31 1.03 -23.43
CA ASP A 86 6.56 2.14 -24.34
C ASP A 86 7.53 1.75 -25.46
N GLN A 87 7.87 2.72 -26.32
CA GLN A 87 8.79 2.51 -27.43
C GLN A 87 10.23 2.14 -27.02
N TYR A 88 10.58 2.34 -25.75
CA TYR A 88 11.88 2.02 -25.17
C TYR A 88 11.85 0.70 -24.39
N GLY A 89 10.72 -0.01 -24.37
CA GLY A 89 10.56 -1.25 -23.61
C GLY A 89 10.36 -1.04 -22.10
N LEU A 90 10.01 0.19 -21.67
CA LEU A 90 9.74 0.53 -20.28
C LEU A 90 8.24 0.48 -19.99
N PRO A 91 7.82 0.18 -18.75
CA PRO A 91 6.40 0.24 -18.37
C PRO A 91 5.81 1.60 -18.71
N LYS A 92 4.73 1.62 -19.50
CA LYS A 92 4.15 2.85 -20.05
C LYS A 92 3.46 3.71 -18.99
N TRP A 93 2.90 3.07 -17.97
CA TRP A 93 2.05 3.71 -16.95
C TRP A 93 2.61 3.61 -15.54
N MET A 94 3.76 2.96 -15.37
CA MET A 94 4.36 2.67 -14.08
C MET A 94 5.79 3.22 -14.03
N GLU A 95 6.25 3.63 -12.85
CA GLU A 95 7.62 4.14 -12.67
C GLU A 95 8.66 3.01 -12.63
N SER A 96 8.22 1.77 -12.42
CA SER A 96 9.09 0.59 -12.48
C SER A 96 8.30 -0.70 -12.78
N SER A 97 9.00 -1.83 -12.77
CA SER A 97 8.47 -3.14 -13.18
C SER A 97 7.48 -3.78 -12.20
N LYS A 98 7.33 -3.29 -10.97
CA LYS A 98 6.48 -3.89 -9.93
C LYS A 98 6.16 -2.91 -8.81
N ILE A 99 5.28 -3.31 -7.89
CA ILE A 99 5.09 -2.57 -6.64
C ILE A 99 6.34 -2.76 -5.76
N TRP A 100 6.91 -1.66 -5.28
CA TRP A 100 8.05 -1.68 -4.35
C TRP A 100 7.63 -1.38 -2.91
N ALA A 101 6.55 -0.64 -2.72
CA ALA A 101 5.97 -0.45 -1.40
C ALA A 101 5.65 -1.80 -0.77
N GLY A 102 6.07 -1.99 0.48
CA GLY A 102 5.84 -3.22 1.22
C GLY A 102 4.44 -3.35 1.78
N GLY A 103 3.70 -2.25 1.86
CA GLY A 103 2.30 -2.22 2.21
C GLY A 103 1.68 -0.85 1.99
N LEU A 104 0.35 -0.77 1.96
CA LEU A 104 -0.41 0.45 1.71
C LEU A 104 -1.43 0.71 2.81
N VAL A 105 -1.47 1.93 3.33
CA VAL A 105 -2.44 2.39 4.34
C VAL A 105 -3.24 3.55 3.77
N VAL A 106 -4.57 3.42 3.76
CA VAL A 106 -5.49 4.43 3.23
C VAL A 106 -6.64 4.68 4.20
N GLY A 107 -7.32 5.82 4.03
CA GLY A 107 -8.55 6.10 4.76
C GLY A 107 -9.69 5.22 4.26
N GLU A 108 -9.99 5.29 2.96
CA GLU A 108 -11.04 4.55 2.30
C GLU A 108 -10.57 4.14 0.90
N VAL A 109 -10.92 2.92 0.50
CA VAL A 109 -10.62 2.39 -0.82
C VAL A 109 -11.88 2.39 -1.67
N CYS A 110 -11.78 2.90 -2.90
CA CYS A 110 -12.87 2.89 -3.86
C CYS A 110 -12.95 1.49 -4.51
N PRO A 111 -14.09 0.77 -4.34
CA PRO A 111 -14.25 -0.56 -4.93
C PRO A 111 -14.52 -0.51 -6.44
N GLU A 112 -15.19 0.54 -6.91
CA GLU A 112 -15.65 0.71 -8.28
C GLU A 112 -14.91 1.90 -8.93
N PRO A 113 -13.72 1.67 -9.51
CA PRO A 113 -12.97 2.73 -10.17
C PRO A 113 -13.67 3.23 -11.43
N SER A 114 -13.52 4.52 -11.73
CA SER A 114 -14.04 5.13 -12.95
C SER A 114 -12.96 5.95 -13.65
N HIS A 115 -12.27 5.32 -14.61
CA HIS A 115 -11.30 5.99 -15.45
C HIS A 115 -11.11 5.25 -16.77
N TRP A 116 -10.92 5.98 -17.88
CA TRP A 116 -10.83 5.42 -19.23
C TRP A 116 -9.67 4.44 -19.42
N ALA A 117 -8.60 4.59 -18.63
CA ALA A 117 -7.43 3.72 -18.67
C ALA A 117 -7.46 2.61 -17.60
N SER A 118 -8.48 2.56 -16.74
CA SER A 118 -8.58 1.56 -15.67
C SER A 118 -8.82 0.17 -16.25
N VAL A 119 -8.00 -0.80 -15.87
CA VAL A 119 -8.14 -2.22 -16.26
C VAL A 119 -8.42 -3.10 -15.05
N ASN A 120 -7.81 -2.80 -13.90
CA ASN A 120 -8.01 -3.52 -12.64
C ASN A 120 -8.38 -2.55 -11.50
N THR A 121 -9.01 -3.07 -10.47
CA THR A 121 -9.16 -2.34 -9.20
C THR A 121 -7.84 -2.28 -8.44
N LEU A 122 -7.73 -1.36 -7.49
CA LEU A 122 -6.56 -1.29 -6.60
C LEU A 122 -6.43 -2.56 -5.75
N HIS A 123 -7.55 -3.15 -5.33
CA HIS A 123 -7.57 -4.40 -4.56
C HIS A 123 -6.94 -5.54 -5.35
N GLU A 124 -7.43 -5.79 -6.57
CA GLU A 124 -6.94 -6.89 -7.42
C GLU A 124 -5.46 -6.76 -7.73
N TRP A 125 -4.98 -5.53 -7.96
CA TRP A 125 -3.58 -5.30 -8.25
C TRP A 125 -2.67 -5.60 -7.05
N LEU A 126 -3.01 -5.11 -5.86
CA LEU A 126 -2.25 -5.42 -4.64
C LEU A 126 -2.30 -6.92 -4.32
N LEU A 127 -3.46 -7.55 -4.52
CA LEU A 127 -3.63 -9.00 -4.33
C LEU A 127 -2.71 -9.80 -5.27
N ALA A 128 -2.63 -9.42 -6.55
CA ALA A 128 -1.80 -10.07 -7.55
C ALA A 128 -0.29 -9.93 -7.28
N GLU A 129 0.14 -8.77 -6.77
CA GLU A 129 1.54 -8.49 -6.41
C GLU A 129 1.93 -9.02 -5.01
N GLY A 130 0.97 -9.55 -4.25
CA GLY A 130 1.22 -10.05 -2.89
C GLY A 130 1.50 -8.94 -1.87
N VAL A 131 0.97 -7.74 -2.09
CA VAL A 131 1.20 -6.56 -1.23
C VAL A 131 -0.03 -6.33 -0.33
N PRO A 132 0.16 -6.20 1.00
CA PRO A 132 -0.95 -5.95 1.90
C PRO A 132 -1.39 -4.49 1.89
N GLY A 133 -2.70 -4.29 1.86
CA GLY A 133 -3.37 -3.01 2.04
C GLY A 133 -4.25 -3.01 3.30
N ILE A 134 -4.32 -1.87 3.99
CA ILE A 134 -5.22 -1.65 5.11
C ILE A 134 -5.99 -0.33 4.92
N CYS A 135 -7.33 -0.41 4.97
CA CYS A 135 -8.22 0.74 4.89
C CYS A 135 -8.99 0.93 6.20
N GLY A 136 -9.66 2.08 6.36
CA GLY A 136 -10.40 2.42 7.58
C GLY A 136 -9.55 3.03 8.69
N ILE A 137 -8.28 3.34 8.40
CA ILE A 137 -7.38 4.01 9.36
C ILE A 137 -7.49 5.53 9.22
N ASP A 138 -7.51 6.24 10.35
CA ASP A 138 -7.35 7.70 10.36
C ASP A 138 -5.92 8.09 9.96
N THR A 139 -5.70 8.21 8.65
CA THR A 139 -4.40 8.58 8.06
C THR A 139 -3.95 9.98 8.47
N ARG A 140 -4.88 10.88 8.85
CA ARG A 140 -4.55 12.24 9.31
C ARG A 140 -3.91 12.21 10.70
N THR A 141 -4.48 11.43 11.61
CA THR A 141 -3.91 11.24 12.95
C THR A 141 -2.57 10.50 12.86
N LEU A 142 -2.49 9.47 12.02
CA LEU A 142 -1.25 8.74 11.76
C LEU A 142 -0.15 9.66 11.19
N THR A 143 -0.47 10.49 10.21
CA THR A 143 0.48 11.43 9.61
C THR A 143 1.03 12.44 10.62
N LYS A 144 0.19 12.96 11.52
CA LYS A 144 0.65 13.87 12.58
C LYS A 144 1.68 13.19 13.49
N LYS A 145 1.40 11.95 13.87
CA LYS A 145 2.28 11.15 14.73
C LYS A 145 3.62 10.87 14.03
N ILE A 146 3.62 10.43 12.78
CA ILE A 146 4.86 10.22 12.01
C ILE A 146 5.64 11.55 11.91
N ARG A 147 4.96 12.68 11.66
CA ARG A 147 5.63 13.98 11.59
C ARG A 147 6.26 14.44 12.91
N GLU A 148 5.68 14.08 14.06
CA GLU A 148 6.21 14.44 15.39
C GLU A 148 7.40 13.57 15.81
N HIS A 149 7.39 12.29 15.46
CA HIS A 149 8.41 11.32 15.86
C HIS A 149 9.51 11.09 14.80
N GLY A 150 9.29 11.48 13.55
CA GLY A 150 10.17 11.18 12.43
C GLY A 150 9.83 9.85 11.76
N SER A 151 10.84 9.11 11.31
CA SER A 151 10.67 7.74 10.81
C SER A 151 10.22 6.82 11.93
N LEU A 152 9.06 6.19 11.78
CA LEU A 152 8.55 5.19 12.73
C LEU A 152 8.58 3.82 12.08
N LEU A 153 9.08 2.82 12.79
CA LEU A 153 8.88 1.44 12.37
C LEU A 153 7.44 1.01 12.62
N GLY A 154 6.93 0.16 11.73
CA GLY A 154 5.59 -0.37 11.84
C GLY A 154 5.44 -1.73 11.17
N LYS A 155 4.32 -2.37 11.48
CA LYS A 155 3.94 -3.63 10.87
C LYS A 155 2.44 -3.69 10.65
N ILE A 156 2.07 -4.24 9.51
CA ILE A 156 0.72 -4.65 9.18
C ILE A 156 0.59 -6.10 9.64
N VAL A 157 -0.31 -6.33 10.59
CA VAL A 157 -0.59 -7.65 11.18
C VAL A 157 -1.95 -8.11 10.65
N VAL A 158 -1.93 -9.26 9.97
CA VAL A 158 -3.09 -9.88 9.32
C VAL A 158 -3.25 -11.30 9.86
N LYS A 159 -4.48 -11.74 10.17
CA LYS A 159 -4.81 -13.08 10.72
C LYS A 159 -3.98 -13.51 11.95
N GLY A 160 -3.43 -12.57 12.70
CA GLY A 160 -2.59 -12.86 13.88
C GLY A 160 -1.18 -13.34 13.55
N GLU A 161 -0.76 -13.29 12.28
CA GLU A 161 0.65 -13.42 11.91
C GLU A 161 1.39 -12.15 12.33
N ASP A 162 2.23 -12.27 13.36
CA ASP A 162 2.90 -11.11 13.95
C ASP A 162 4.40 -11.11 13.62
N PRO A 163 4.81 -10.49 12.49
CA PRO A 163 6.21 -10.46 12.11
C PRO A 163 7.03 -9.61 13.12
N PRO A 164 8.32 -9.96 13.31
CA PRO A 164 9.21 -9.11 14.09
C PRO A 164 9.35 -7.76 13.40
N MET A 165 9.44 -6.70 14.22
CA MET A 165 9.64 -5.35 13.70
C MET A 165 11.04 -5.24 13.11
N MET A 166 11.12 -4.94 11.81
CA MET A 166 12.39 -4.88 11.08
C MET A 166 12.58 -3.49 10.48
N ASP A 167 13.74 -2.89 10.76
CA ASP A 167 14.16 -1.66 10.10
C ASP A 167 14.71 -1.98 8.70
N PRO A 168 14.08 -1.53 7.60
CA PRO A 168 14.59 -1.77 6.25
C PRO A 168 15.93 -1.07 5.99
N ASN A 169 16.25 0.00 6.74
CA ASN A 169 17.43 0.84 6.51
C ASN A 169 18.76 0.18 6.94
N ILE A 170 18.70 -0.93 7.69
CA ILE A 170 19.89 -1.74 8.00
C ILE A 170 20.34 -2.59 6.81
N ILE A 171 19.49 -2.74 5.80
CA ILE A 171 19.76 -3.52 4.60
C ILE A 171 20.19 -2.58 3.48
N ASN A 172 21.04 -3.06 2.58
CA ASN A 172 21.38 -2.31 1.36
C ASN A 172 20.18 -2.33 0.37
N LEU A 173 19.27 -1.38 0.53
CA LEU A 173 18.08 -1.22 -0.32
C LEU A 173 18.44 -0.87 -1.76
N VAL A 174 19.47 -0.06 -1.98
CA VAL A 174 19.98 0.28 -3.32
C VAL A 174 20.32 -0.99 -4.08
N ASN A 175 21.02 -1.93 -3.45
CA ASN A 175 21.31 -3.21 -4.07
C ASN A 175 20.03 -4.02 -4.34
N ARG A 176 18.98 -3.95 -3.51
CA ARG A 176 17.73 -4.69 -3.77
C ARG A 176 16.98 -4.19 -5.01
N VAL A 177 16.98 -2.88 -5.23
CA VAL A 177 16.24 -2.26 -6.34
C VAL A 177 17.06 -2.13 -7.63
N SER A 178 18.38 -2.24 -7.54
CA SER A 178 19.28 -2.15 -8.70
C SER A 178 19.12 -3.34 -9.63
N ILE A 179 19.19 -3.07 -10.94
CA ILE A 179 19.29 -4.09 -11.99
C ILE A 179 20.47 -5.03 -11.73
N LYS A 180 20.27 -6.32 -11.96
CA LYS A 180 21.28 -7.37 -11.68
C LYS A 180 22.15 -7.70 -12.87
N GLU A 181 21.59 -7.54 -14.05
CA GLU A 181 22.27 -7.78 -15.32
C GLU A 181 22.08 -6.54 -16.19
N MET A 182 23.12 -6.19 -16.94
CA MET A 182 22.99 -5.15 -17.95
C MET A 182 22.29 -5.73 -19.16
N TRP A 183 21.43 -4.90 -19.76
CA TRP A 183 20.69 -5.17 -20.98
C TRP A 183 21.59 -5.18 -22.21
#